data_AF-A0A1Q6LG25-F1
#
_entry.id   AF-A0A1Q6LG25-F1
#
_cell.length_a   1.000
_cell.length_b   1.000
_cell.length_c   1.000
_cell.angle_alpha   90.00
_cell.angle_beta   90.00
_cell.angle_gamma   90.00
#
_symmetry.space_group_name_H-M   'P 1'
#
loop_
_entity.id
_entity.type
_entity.pdbx_description
1 polymer ?
#
loop_
_entity_poly.entity_id
_entity_poly.type
_entity_poly.pdbx_seq_one_letter_code
_entity_poly.pdbx_strand_id
1 'polypeptide(L)'
;MSKIANMLNMLQILKDKEIHNISSLAENLEVSERMIRQYKLELEQAGIYLKSFTGKYGGYQLDKNSNFLKIENEVKEKMYIVMKKAIFNKNKVKIRYDSINLGITQRIIHPAELFLYIDKWYIAAFCELRNEIRLFKLENIKEYEVLEDVYTDKNIIKK
;
A
#
# COMPACT_ATOMS: atom_id res chain seq x y z
N MET A 1 0.87 30.50 -6.12
CA MET A 1 0.48 29.32 -5.30
C MET A 1 1.27 29.27 -4.01
N SER A 2 0.78 28.54 -2.99
CA SER A 2 1.53 28.37 -1.75
C SER A 2 2.75 27.46 -1.97
N LYS A 3 3.77 27.64 -1.12
CA LYS A 3 5.00 26.84 -1.15
C LYS A 3 4.72 25.33 -1.04
N ILE A 4 3.81 24.95 -0.15
CA ILE A 4 3.39 23.56 0.06
C ILE A 4 2.73 23.00 -1.20
N ALA A 5 1.82 23.76 -1.83
CA ALA A 5 1.16 23.33 -3.06
C ALA A 5 2.18 23.07 -4.18
N ASN A 6 3.18 23.94 -4.32
CA ASN A 6 4.24 23.76 -5.32
C ASN A 6 5.11 22.53 -5.04
N MET A 7 5.44 22.25 -3.77
CA MET A 7 6.16 21.03 -3.40
C MET A 7 5.34 19.77 -3.69
N LEU A 8 4.03 19.78 -3.41
CA LEU A 8 3.14 18.66 -3.75
C LEU A 8 3.04 18.46 -5.27
N ASN A 9 2.95 19.53 -6.05
CA ASN A 9 2.94 19.44 -7.51
C ASN A 9 4.29 18.95 -8.07
N MET A 10 5.40 19.41 -7.52
CA MET A 10 6.75 18.90 -7.85
C MET A 10 6.85 17.39 -7.63
N LEU A 11 6.30 16.91 -6.51
CA LEU A 11 6.28 15.49 -6.19
C LEU A 11 5.36 14.67 -7.11
N GLN A 12 4.24 15.24 -7.56
CA GLN A 12 3.37 14.60 -8.54
C GLN A 12 4.10 14.38 -9.88
N ILE A 13 4.89 15.35 -10.32
CA ILE A 13 5.73 15.22 -11.53
C ILE A 13 6.77 14.11 -11.34
N LEU A 14 7.49 14.13 -10.21
CA LEU A 14 8.57 13.17 -9.91
C LEU A 14 8.07 11.75 -9.54
N LYS A 15 6.75 11.50 -9.51
CA LYS A 15 6.16 10.20 -9.14
C LYS A 15 6.49 9.08 -10.13
N ASP A 16 6.74 9.44 -11.40
CA ASP A 16 7.17 8.51 -12.44
C ASP A 16 8.55 7.89 -12.17
N LYS A 17 9.31 8.46 -11.21
CA LYS A 17 10.66 8.05 -10.82
C LYS A 17 11.67 8.23 -11.96
N GLU A 18 11.40 9.09 -12.93
CA GLU A 18 12.35 9.48 -13.97
C GLU A 18 13.17 10.71 -13.52
N ILE A 19 14.22 11.03 -14.28
CA ILE A 19 15.05 12.22 -14.03
C ILE A 19 14.40 13.42 -14.71
N HIS A 20 14.05 14.43 -13.93
CA HIS A 20 13.46 15.68 -14.43
C HIS A 20 14.44 16.85 -14.26
N ASN A 21 14.68 17.58 -15.35
CA ASN A 21 15.57 18.75 -15.32
C ASN A 21 14.97 19.86 -14.43
N ILE A 22 15.83 20.54 -13.66
CA ILE A 22 15.46 21.66 -12.80
C ILE A 22 14.77 22.78 -13.58
N SER A 23 15.23 23.10 -14.80
CA SER A 23 14.63 24.14 -15.63
C SER A 23 13.22 23.76 -16.07
N SER A 24 13.00 22.50 -16.45
CA SER A 24 11.68 22.00 -16.81
C SER A 24 10.74 21.96 -15.62
N LEU A 25 11.22 21.53 -14.44
CA LEU A 25 10.42 21.58 -13.20
C LEU A 25 10.03 23.02 -12.83
N ALA A 26 10.96 23.97 -13.00
CA ALA A 26 10.73 25.38 -12.76
C ALA A 26 9.65 25.96 -13.71
N GLU A 27 9.73 25.63 -15.00
CA GLU A 27 8.74 26.03 -16.01
C GLU A 27 7.36 25.43 -15.72
N ASN A 28 7.27 24.12 -15.49
CA ASN A 28 6.01 23.42 -15.21
C ASN A 28 5.31 23.93 -13.95
N LEU A 29 6.08 24.37 -12.95
CA LEU A 29 5.55 24.85 -11.67
C LEU A 29 5.40 26.37 -11.61
N GLU A 30 5.79 27.09 -12.67
CA GLU A 30 5.82 28.56 -12.74
C GLU A 30 6.59 29.20 -11.59
N VAL A 31 7.78 28.66 -11.31
CA VAL A 31 8.68 29.10 -10.23
C VAL A 31 10.10 29.26 -10.74
N SER A 32 10.93 29.98 -9.99
CA SER A 32 12.37 30.04 -10.29
C SER A 32 13.06 28.70 -9.97
N GLU A 33 14.14 28.37 -10.70
CA GLU A 33 14.96 27.21 -10.38
C GLU A 33 15.54 27.23 -8.96
N ARG A 34 15.74 28.43 -8.39
CA ARG A 34 16.16 28.58 -6.98
C ARG A 34 15.10 27.99 -6.04
N MET A 35 13.83 28.21 -6.33
CA MET A 35 12.74 27.61 -5.55
C MET A 35 12.71 26.10 -5.71
N ILE A 36 12.99 25.54 -6.90
CA ILE A 36 13.10 24.08 -7.09
C ILE A 36 14.20 23.48 -6.20
N ARG A 37 15.38 24.12 -6.14
CA ARG A 37 16.48 23.71 -5.25
C ARG A 37 16.06 23.81 -3.77
N GLN A 38 15.30 24.85 -3.42
CA GLN A 38 14.78 25.05 -2.06
C GLN A 38 13.72 24.00 -1.67
N TYR A 39 12.81 23.67 -2.59
CA TYR A 39 11.79 22.63 -2.40
C TYR A 39 12.43 21.27 -2.17
N LYS A 40 13.48 20.93 -2.91
CA LYS A 40 14.27 19.72 -2.65
C LYS A 40 14.75 19.65 -1.19
N LEU A 41 15.34 20.74 -0.68
CA LEU A 41 15.87 20.76 0.69
C LEU A 41 14.76 20.55 1.73
N GLU A 42 13.59 21.16 1.52
CA GLU A 42 12.44 21.00 2.42
C GLU A 42 11.83 19.61 2.38
N LEU A 43 11.74 19.02 1.18
CA LEU A 43 11.33 17.65 1.01
C LEU A 43 12.29 16.69 1.72
N GLU A 44 13.60 16.91 1.59
CA GLU A 44 14.63 16.11 2.28
C GLU A 44 14.54 16.26 3.81
N GLN A 45 14.27 17.46 4.32
CA GLN A 45 14.00 17.69 5.75
C GLN A 45 12.74 16.97 6.25
N ALA A 46 11.74 16.81 5.38
CA ALA A 46 10.53 16.03 5.66
C ALA A 46 10.73 14.51 5.47
N GLY A 47 11.95 14.04 5.17
CA GLY A 47 12.26 12.62 4.96
C GLY A 47 11.90 12.10 3.56
N ILE A 48 11.66 13.01 2.61
CA ILE A 48 11.38 12.72 1.20
C ILE A 48 12.65 13.01 0.39
N TYR A 49 13.45 11.98 0.13
CA TYR A 49 14.74 12.14 -0.50
C TYR A 49 14.65 12.19 -2.03
N LEU A 50 15.42 13.11 -2.63
CA LEU A 50 15.56 13.26 -4.08
C LEU A 50 17.01 13.02 -4.49
N LYS A 51 17.24 12.12 -5.45
CA LYS A 51 18.54 11.94 -6.07
C LYS A 51 18.83 13.10 -7.03
N SER A 52 20.08 13.54 -7.03
CA SER A 52 20.56 14.58 -7.95
C SER A 52 21.49 13.97 -8.99
N PHE A 53 21.21 14.25 -10.25
CA PHE A 53 22.04 13.84 -11.38
C PHE A 53 22.60 15.09 -12.05
N THR A 54 23.90 15.10 -12.32
CA THR A 54 24.58 16.21 -13.00
C THR A 54 24.80 15.90 -14.48
N GLY A 55 24.91 16.92 -15.32
CA GLY A 55 25.18 16.79 -16.76
C GLY A 55 24.01 17.21 -17.64
N LYS A 56 24.13 17.02 -18.96
CA LYS A 56 23.16 17.50 -19.97
C LYS A 56 21.73 16.97 -19.75
N TYR A 57 21.62 15.75 -19.25
CA TYR A 57 20.36 15.08 -18.90
C TYR A 57 20.18 14.93 -17.38
N GLY A 58 20.89 15.76 -16.61
CA GLY A 58 20.81 15.78 -15.16
C GLY A 58 19.53 16.45 -14.65
N GLY A 59 19.27 16.29 -13.36
CA GLY A 59 18.04 16.75 -12.74
C GLY A 59 17.78 16.09 -11.39
N TYR A 60 16.52 16.11 -10.97
CA TYR A 60 16.05 15.46 -9.77
C TYR A 60 15.20 14.24 -10.09
N GLN A 61 15.33 13.21 -9.24
CA GLN A 61 14.54 11.99 -9.30
C GLN A 61 14.10 11.64 -7.89
N LEU A 62 12.84 11.24 -7.72
CA LEU A 62 12.36 10.75 -6.43
C LEU A 62 13.05 9.42 -6.08
N ASP A 63 13.67 9.34 -4.90
CA ASP A 63 14.30 8.08 -4.49
C ASP A 63 13.26 6.99 -4.22
N LYS A 64 13.57 5.76 -4.64
CA LYS A 64 12.71 4.57 -4.50
C LYS A 64 12.44 4.20 -3.04
N ASN A 65 13.35 4.59 -2.14
CA ASN A 65 13.25 4.32 -0.71
C ASN A 65 12.65 5.49 0.08
N SER A 66 12.30 6.61 -0.59
CA SER A 66 11.67 7.74 0.07
C SER A 66 10.33 7.33 0.66
N ASN A 67 10.14 7.59 1.95
CA ASN A 67 8.90 7.29 2.69
C ASN A 67 7.67 8.05 2.16
N PHE A 68 7.84 8.90 1.15
CA PHE A 68 6.83 9.80 0.61
C PHE A 68 5.51 9.11 0.25
N LEU A 69 5.57 7.88 -0.28
CA LEU A 69 4.37 7.15 -0.70
C LEU A 69 4.61 5.64 -0.62
N LYS A 70 4.74 5.08 0.60
CA LYS A 70 4.48 3.63 0.80
C LYS A 70 2.99 3.29 0.64
N ILE A 71 2.34 3.91 -0.34
CA ILE A 71 1.02 3.54 -0.83
C ILE A 71 1.26 2.60 -2.02
N GLU A 72 1.87 1.44 -1.77
CA GLU A 72 1.88 0.32 -2.73
C GLU A 72 0.52 -0.40 -2.72
N ASN A 73 -0.59 0.36 -2.74
CA ASN A 73 -1.87 -0.12 -2.26
C ASN A 73 -2.94 -0.34 -3.33
N GLU A 74 -2.70 -0.25 -4.64
CA GLU A 74 -3.82 -0.49 -5.57
C GLU A 74 -4.29 -1.96 -5.56
N VAL A 75 -3.34 -2.91 -5.47
CA VAL A 75 -3.66 -4.34 -5.31
C VAL A 75 -4.21 -4.65 -3.91
N LYS A 76 -3.73 -3.94 -2.87
CA LYS A 76 -4.16 -4.15 -1.48
C LYS A 76 -5.52 -3.52 -1.19
N GLU A 77 -5.86 -2.40 -1.82
CA GLU A 77 -7.17 -1.72 -1.71
C GLU A 77 -8.28 -2.61 -2.26
N LYS A 78 -8.09 -3.21 -3.45
CA LYS A 78 -9.07 -4.14 -4.02
C LYS A 78 -9.31 -5.32 -3.09
N MET A 79 -8.24 -5.98 -2.63
CA MET A 79 -8.38 -7.11 -1.71
C MET A 79 -8.99 -6.69 -0.37
N TYR A 80 -8.62 -5.53 0.18
CA TYR A 80 -9.20 -4.99 1.41
C TYR A 80 -10.72 -4.79 1.25
N ILE A 81 -11.16 -4.16 0.16
CA ILE A 81 -12.58 -3.92 -0.13
C ILE A 81 -13.34 -5.25 -0.25
N VAL A 82 -12.77 -6.21 -1.00
CA VAL A 82 -13.38 -7.54 -1.17
C VAL A 82 -13.49 -8.26 0.17
N MET A 83 -12.42 -8.26 0.98
CA MET A 83 -12.41 -8.91 2.29
C MET A 83 -13.38 -8.22 3.27
N LYS A 84 -13.46 -6.88 3.27
CA LYS A 84 -14.47 -6.14 4.05
C LYS A 84 -15.90 -6.53 3.65
N LYS A 85 -16.17 -6.66 2.36
CA LYS A 85 -17.47 -7.11 1.86
C LYS A 85 -17.77 -8.56 2.28
N ALA A 86 -16.79 -9.45 2.19
CA ALA A 86 -16.93 -10.84 2.63
C ALA A 86 -17.20 -10.97 4.14
N ILE A 87 -16.55 -10.14 4.97
CA ILE A 87 -16.86 -10.03 6.40
C ILE A 87 -18.32 -9.59 6.60
N PHE A 88 -18.72 -8.49 5.95
CA PHE A 88 -20.06 -7.93 6.10
C PHE A 88 -21.16 -8.92 5.71
N ASN A 89 -20.97 -9.63 4.60
CA ASN A 89 -21.90 -10.63 4.08
C ASN A 89 -21.74 -12.01 4.70
N LYS A 90 -20.75 -12.21 5.57
CA LYS A 90 -20.37 -13.52 6.12
C LYS A 90 -20.07 -14.58 5.04
N ASN A 91 -19.53 -14.17 3.90
CA ASN A 91 -19.10 -15.10 2.85
C ASN A 91 -17.82 -15.82 3.26
N LYS A 92 -17.76 -17.13 3.00
CA LYS A 92 -16.49 -17.86 3.05
C LYS A 92 -15.57 -17.37 1.93
N VAL A 93 -14.27 -17.39 2.19
CA VAL A 93 -13.26 -17.01 1.19
C VAL A 93 -12.28 -18.15 1.03
N LYS A 94 -12.10 -18.61 -0.21
CA LYS A 94 -11.04 -19.54 -0.58
C LYS A 94 -9.79 -18.73 -0.90
N ILE A 95 -8.68 -19.05 -0.27
CA ILE A 95 -7.40 -18.36 -0.44
C ILE A 95 -6.29 -19.34 -0.81
N ARG A 96 -5.37 -18.87 -1.67
CA ARG A 96 -4.07 -19.50 -1.88
C ARG A 96 -3.02 -18.74 -1.07
N TYR A 97 -2.64 -19.30 0.07
CA TYR A 97 -1.84 -18.64 1.09
C TYR A 97 -0.41 -19.19 1.15
N ASP A 98 0.56 -18.29 1.01
CA ASP A 98 1.98 -18.56 1.15
C ASP A 98 2.40 -18.51 2.63
N SER A 99 2.43 -19.68 3.25
CA SER A 99 2.78 -19.85 4.66
C SER A 99 4.29 -20.01 4.81
N ILE A 100 4.89 -19.24 5.73
CA ILE A 100 6.33 -19.26 6.04
C ILE A 100 6.87 -20.69 6.21
N ASN A 101 6.12 -21.56 6.90
CA ASN A 101 6.60 -22.92 7.25
C ASN A 101 6.13 -24.04 6.31
N LEU A 102 5.12 -23.77 5.46
CA LEU A 102 4.42 -24.83 4.72
C LEU A 102 4.38 -24.56 3.21
N GLY A 103 4.98 -23.45 2.77
CA GLY A 103 4.83 -22.97 1.41
C GLY A 103 3.38 -22.63 1.08
N ILE A 104 3.05 -22.73 -0.20
CA ILE A 104 1.74 -22.36 -0.73
C ILE A 104 0.71 -23.44 -0.37
N THR A 105 -0.36 -23.02 0.31
CA THR A 105 -1.48 -23.88 0.71
C THR A 105 -2.81 -23.27 0.29
N GLN A 106 -3.78 -24.10 -0.07
CA GLN A 106 -5.16 -23.66 -0.31
C GLN A 106 -5.99 -23.81 0.96
N ARG A 107 -6.78 -22.78 1.31
CA ARG A 107 -7.56 -22.75 2.55
C ARG A 107 -8.92 -22.12 2.30
N ILE A 108 -9.94 -22.62 2.98
CA ILE A 108 -11.22 -21.92 3.14
C ILE A 108 -11.20 -21.23 4.51
N ILE A 109 -11.50 -19.93 4.52
CA ILE A 109 -11.52 -19.11 5.73
C ILE A 109 -12.87 -18.44 5.92
N HIS A 110 -13.27 -18.24 7.18
CA HIS A 110 -14.41 -17.42 7.59
C HIS A 110 -13.87 -16.09 8.11
N PRO A 111 -13.77 -15.05 7.28
CA PRO A 111 -13.13 -13.80 7.65
C PRO A 111 -13.93 -13.04 8.70
N ALA A 112 -13.35 -12.71 9.84
CA ALA A 112 -14.03 -12.04 10.95
C ALA A 112 -13.68 -10.54 11.04
N GLU A 113 -12.40 -10.18 11.00
CA GLU A 113 -11.96 -8.79 11.14
C GLU A 113 -10.66 -8.50 10.40
N LEU A 114 -10.55 -7.28 9.86
CA LEU A 114 -9.34 -6.74 9.26
C LEU A 114 -8.70 -5.73 10.21
N PHE A 115 -7.40 -5.86 10.45
CA PHE A 115 -6.64 -4.96 11.32
C PHE A 115 -5.23 -4.71 10.80
N LEU A 116 -4.65 -3.58 11.22
CA LEU A 116 -3.29 -3.19 10.88
C LEU A 116 -2.35 -3.53 12.05
N TYR A 117 -1.25 -4.23 11.76
CA TYR A 117 -0.22 -4.54 12.75
C TYR A 117 1.17 -4.41 12.10
N ILE A 118 2.04 -3.58 12.68
CA ILE A 118 3.39 -3.28 12.15
C ILE A 118 3.33 -2.97 10.65
N ASP A 119 2.52 -1.97 10.27
CA ASP A 119 2.30 -1.49 8.90
C ASP A 119 1.86 -2.56 7.89
N LYS A 120 1.33 -3.68 8.37
CA LYS A 120 0.88 -4.80 7.56
C LYS A 120 -0.57 -5.11 7.87
N TRP A 121 -1.37 -5.31 6.83
CA TRP A 121 -2.76 -5.72 6.97
C TRP A 121 -2.87 -7.21 7.22
N TYR A 122 -3.68 -7.56 8.21
CA TYR A 122 -4.04 -8.91 8.57
C TYR A 122 -5.55 -9.07 8.57
N ILE A 123 -5.99 -10.30 8.30
CA ILE A 123 -7.36 -10.73 8.51
C ILE A 123 -7.39 -11.84 9.55
N ALA A 124 -8.14 -11.63 10.63
CA ALA A 124 -8.49 -12.68 11.57
C ALA A 124 -9.62 -13.51 10.96
N ALA A 125 -9.44 -14.83 10.90
CA ALA A 125 -10.43 -15.71 10.28
C ALA A 125 -10.39 -17.12 10.88
N PHE A 126 -11.54 -17.78 10.95
CA PHE A 126 -11.59 -19.22 11.22
C PHE A 126 -11.09 -19.99 10.00
N CYS A 127 -10.13 -20.89 10.17
CA CYS A 127 -9.55 -21.68 9.09
C CYS A 127 -10.09 -23.11 9.14
N GLU A 128 -10.89 -23.51 8.14
CA GLU A 128 -11.50 -24.86 8.13
C GLU A 128 -10.45 -25.98 8.11
N LEU A 129 -9.32 -25.78 7.43
CA LEU A 129 -8.23 -26.76 7.36
C LEU A 129 -7.57 -27.02 8.72
N ARG A 130 -7.56 -26.03 9.62
CA ARG A 130 -6.91 -26.11 10.94
C ARG A 130 -7.91 -26.15 12.10
N ASN A 131 -9.19 -25.93 11.81
CA ASN A 131 -10.28 -25.91 12.78
C ASN A 131 -10.05 -24.92 13.94
N GLU A 132 -9.48 -23.75 13.65
CA GLU A 132 -9.14 -22.72 14.65
C GLU A 132 -9.12 -21.32 14.03
N ILE A 133 -9.15 -20.28 14.88
CA ILE A 133 -8.95 -18.89 14.46
C ILE A 133 -7.46 -18.66 14.18
N ARG A 134 -7.13 -18.09 13.02
CA ARG A 134 -5.76 -17.71 12.64
C ARG A 134 -5.72 -16.31 12.04
N LEU A 135 -4.54 -15.72 12.08
CA LEU A 135 -4.25 -14.42 11.47
C LEU A 135 -3.57 -14.65 10.13
N PHE A 136 -4.17 -14.15 9.05
CA PHE A 136 -3.62 -14.24 7.70
C PHE A 136 -3.12 -12.87 7.27
N LYS A 137 -1.84 -12.79 6.92
CA LYS A 137 -1.27 -11.56 6.38
C LYS A 137 -1.77 -11.38 4.94
N LEU A 138 -2.37 -10.23 4.63
CA LEU A 138 -2.93 -9.99 3.30
C LEU A 138 -1.87 -10.16 2.19
N GLU A 139 -0.65 -9.67 2.41
CA GLU A 139 0.47 -9.80 1.45
C GLU A 139 0.86 -11.25 1.10
N ASN A 140 0.49 -12.21 1.95
CA ASN A 140 0.78 -13.63 1.74
C ASN A 140 -0.37 -14.35 1.01
N ILE A 141 -1.49 -13.69 0.75
CA ILE A 141 -2.59 -14.22 -0.07
C ILE A 141 -2.23 -13.96 -1.54
N LYS A 142 -1.95 -15.04 -2.28
CA LYS A 142 -1.55 -14.97 -3.70
C LYS A 142 -2.76 -14.92 -4.63
N GLU A 143 -3.84 -15.60 -4.26
CA GLU A 143 -5.12 -15.61 -4.95
C GLU A 143 -6.25 -15.76 -3.93
N TYR A 144 -7.43 -15.23 -4.26
CA TYR A 144 -8.64 -15.35 -3.45
C TYR A 144 -9.88 -15.46 -4.33
N GLU A 145 -10.89 -16.14 -3.80
CA GLU A 145 -12.21 -16.33 -4.40
C GLU A 145 -13.26 -16.22 -3.29
N VAL A 146 -14.21 -15.29 -3.41
CA VAL A 146 -15.35 -15.19 -2.49
C VAL A 146 -16.36 -16.24 -2.90
N LEU A 147 -16.72 -17.11 -1.96
CA LEU A 147 -17.66 -18.21 -2.19
C LEU A 147 -19.09 -17.74 -1.92
N GLU A 148 -20.05 -18.37 -2.59
CA GLU A 148 -21.48 -18.17 -2.33
C GLU A 148 -21.87 -18.70 -0.93
N ASP A 149 -21.15 -19.71 -0.44
CA ASP A 149 -21.30 -20.25 0.90
C ASP A 149 -21.10 -19.16 1.96
N VAL A 150 -22.05 -19.05 2.88
CA VAL A 150 -21.97 -18.18 4.06
C VAL A 150 -21.67 -18.99 5.32
N TYR A 151 -20.97 -18.38 6.26
CA TYR A 151 -20.76 -18.95 7.59
C TYR A 151 -21.66 -18.25 8.62
N THR A 152 -21.98 -18.96 9.70
CA THR A 152 -22.72 -18.40 10.83
C THR A 152 -21.82 -18.38 12.05
N ASP A 153 -22.06 -17.43 12.95
CA ASP A 153 -21.32 -17.35 14.21
C ASP A 153 -21.75 -18.51 15.10
N LYS A 154 -21.12 -19.67 14.91
CA LYS A 154 -21.25 -20.77 15.88
C LYS A 154 -20.40 -20.40 17.09
N ASN A 155 -21.09 -19.92 18.12
CA ASN A 155 -20.63 -19.58 19.48
C ASN A 155 -20.50 -18.08 19.79
N ILE A 156 -21.63 -17.38 19.87
CA ILE A 156 -21.82 -16.46 21.00
C ILE A 156 -22.04 -17.37 22.21
N ILE A 157 -20.99 -17.60 22.99
CA ILE A 157 -21.14 -18.19 24.33
C ILE A 157 -22.08 -17.24 25.08
N LYS A 158 -23.33 -17.65 25.25
CA LYS A 158 -24.23 -17.03 26.23
C LYS A 158 -23.52 -17.12 27.57
N LYS A 159 -23.09 -15.97 28.07
CA LYS A 159 -22.68 -15.80 29.46
C LYS A 159 -23.85 -15.22 30.22
#